data_AF-A0A933HIM7-F1
#
_entry.id   AF-A0A933HIM7-F1
#
_cell.length_a   1.000
_cell.length_b   1.000
_cell.length_c   1.000
_cell.angle_alpha   90.00
_cell.angle_beta   90.00
_cell.angle_gamma   90.00
#
_symmetry.space_group_name_H-M   'P 1'
#
loop_
_entity.id
_entity.type
_entity.pdbx_description
1 polymer ?
#
loop_
_entity_poly.entity_id
_entity_poly.type
_entity_poly.pdbx_seq_one_letter_code
_entity_poly.pdbx_strand_id
1 'polypeptide(L)' 'MPLLRVSHRSQLQRADCLAACAAMVLDYLGVFANYQELLGLLQVGEYGTAYSNLPYLAELERIPN' A
#
# COMPACT_ATOMS: atom_id res chain seq x y z
N MET A 1 -0.24 23.61 10.13
CA MET A 1 0.16 22.23 9.86
C MET A 1 0.46 22.11 8.37
N PRO A 2 1.71 21.94 7.94
CA PRO A 2 2.00 21.76 6.52
C PRO A 2 1.43 20.41 6.04
N LEU A 3 0.92 20.37 4.80
CA LEU A 3 0.48 19.12 4.18
C LEU A 3 1.70 18.25 3.88
N LEU A 4 1.55 16.94 4.09
CA LEU A 4 2.56 15.97 3.67
C LEU A 4 2.66 15.98 2.14
N ARG A 5 3.88 16.01 1.62
CA ARG A 5 4.15 15.96 0.17
C ARG A 5 4.07 14.52 -0.34
N VAL A 6 2.90 13.91 -0.23
CA VAL A 6 2.63 12.56 -0.71
C VAL A 6 2.16 12.66 -2.16
N SER A 7 2.84 11.96 -3.07
CA SER A 7 2.41 11.86 -4.46
C SER A 7 1.13 11.04 -4.55
N HIS A 8 0.06 11.64 -5.07
CA HIS A 8 -1.20 10.94 -5.24
C HIS A 8 -1.06 9.80 -6.28
N ARG A 9 -1.57 8.61 -5.95
CA ARG A 9 -1.68 7.47 -6.86
C ARG A 9 -3.13 6.99 -6.93
N SER A 10 -3.61 6.78 -8.15
CA SER A 10 -4.93 6.22 -8.39
C SER A 10 -4.91 4.70 -8.22
N GLN A 11 -5.97 4.17 -7.63
CA GLN A 11 -6.24 2.73 -7.59
C GLN A 11 -6.39 2.16 -9.02
N LEU A 12 -5.92 0.93 -9.26
CA LEU A 12 -5.94 0.33 -10.60
C LEU A 12 -7.27 -0.39 -10.91
N GLN A 13 -7.97 -0.84 -9.86
CA GLN A 13 -9.27 -1.49 -9.96
C GLN A 13 -10.20 -0.95 -8.88
N ARG A 14 -11.44 -1.45 -8.76
CA ARG A 14 -12.41 -0.87 -7.80
C ARG A 14 -12.07 -1.20 -6.33
N ALA A 15 -11.38 -2.31 -6.11
CA ALA A 15 -11.19 -2.93 -4.80
C ALA A 15 -9.85 -2.62 -4.11
N ASP A 16 -8.89 -2.05 -4.82
CA ASP A 16 -7.51 -1.91 -4.36
C ASP A 16 -7.17 -0.51 -3.81
N CYS A 17 -8.18 0.24 -3.34
CA CYS A 17 -7.96 1.57 -2.77
C CYS A 17 -6.96 1.57 -1.60
N LEU A 18 -6.96 0.52 -0.77
CA LEU A 18 -5.98 0.37 0.31
C LEU A 18 -4.56 0.16 -0.23
N ALA A 19 -4.39 -0.62 -1.31
CA ALA A 19 -3.08 -0.84 -1.91
C ALA A 19 -2.53 0.47 -2.53
N ALA A 20 -3.39 1.28 -3.14
CA ALA A 20 -3.02 2.63 -3.60
C ALA A 20 -2.57 3.53 -2.45
N CYS A 21 -3.33 3.56 -1.35
CA CYS A 21 -2.97 4.31 -0.15
C CYS A 21 -1.64 3.82 0.47
N ALA A 22 -1.44 2.50 0.56
CA ALA A 22 -0.19 1.93 1.05
C ALA A 22 0.99 2.31 0.16
N ALA A 23 0.85 2.21 -1.16
CA ALA A 23 1.89 2.61 -2.11
C ALA A 23 2.27 4.09 -1.98
N MET A 24 1.29 4.98 -1.77
CA MET A 24 1.53 6.41 -1.53
C MET A 24 2.34 6.66 -0.24
N VAL A 25 1.98 5.99 0.85
CA VAL A 25 2.68 6.13 2.13
C VAL A 25 4.09 5.54 2.06
N LEU A 26 4.26 4.36 1.46
CA LEU A 26 5.57 3.71 1.30
C LEU A 26 6.52 4.54 0.43
N ASP A 27 6.03 5.11 -0.67
CA ASP A 27 6.78 6.03 -1.54
C ASP A 27 7.22 7.28 -0.76
N TYR A 28 6.33 7.84 0.06
CA TYR A 28 6.66 8.97 0.94
C TYR A 28 7.73 8.62 2.00
N LEU A 29 7.72 7.38 2.49
CA LEU A 29 8.72 6.86 3.44
C LEU A 29 10.03 6.41 2.76
N GLY A 30 10.11 6.44 1.42
CA GLY A 30 11.27 5.98 0.66
C GLY A 30 11.40 4.45 0.58
N VAL A 31 10.33 3.71 0.88
CA VAL A 31 10.28 2.25 0.77
C VAL A 31 9.73 1.88 -0.60
N PHE A 32 10.54 1.18 -1.39
CA PHE A 32 10.07 0.65 -2.66
C PHE A 32 9.20 -0.59 -2.43
N ALA A 33 7.98 -0.57 -2.97
CA ALA A 33 7.10 -1.74 -2.99
C ALA A 33 6.47 -1.87 -4.38
N ASN A 34 6.50 -3.07 -4.95
CA ASN A 34 5.79 -3.32 -6.19
C ASN A 34 4.29 -3.31 -5.92
N TYR A 35 3.53 -2.66 -6.80
CA TYR A 35 2.07 -2.57 -6.64
C TYR A 35 1.38 -3.95 -6.66
N GLN A 36 1.86 -4.88 -7.50
CA GLN A 36 1.32 -6.25 -7.55
C GLN A 36 1.66 -7.05 -6.28
N GLU A 37 2.84 -6.82 -5.70
CA GLU A 37 3.21 -7.42 -4.41
C GLU A 37 2.28 -6.90 -3.31
N LEU A 38 1.96 -5.61 -3.31
CA LEU A 38 1.00 -5.02 -2.36
C LEU A 38 -0.40 -5.64 -2.49
N LEU A 39 -0.88 -5.87 -3.72
CA LEU A 39 -2.17 -6.54 -3.94
C LEU A 39 -2.17 -7.95 -3.35
N GLY A 40 -1.08 -8.71 -3.55
CA GLY A 40 -0.92 -10.06 -3.03
C GLY A 40 -0.81 -10.09 -1.50
N LEU A 41 0.04 -9.23 -0.93
CA LEU A 41 0.29 -9.12 0.50
C LEU A 41 -0.98 -8.76 1.27
N LEU A 42 -1.75 -7.79 0.77
CA LEU A 42 -3.02 -7.36 1.35
C LEU A 42 -4.18 -8.32 1.04
N GLN A 43 -3.94 -9.33 0.20
CA GLN A 43 -4.93 -10.26 -0.34
C GLN A 43 -6.16 -9.52 -0.85
N VAL A 44 -5.95 -8.55 -1.74
CA VAL A 44 -7.04 -7.76 -2.32
C VAL A 44 -7.94 -8.68 -3.14
N GLY A 45 -9.18 -8.85 -2.70
CA GLY A 45 -10.21 -9.59 -3.43
C GLY A 45 -11.12 -8.66 -4.23
N GLU A 46 -12.23 -9.22 -4.74
CA GLU A 46 -13.23 -8.49 -5.54
C GLU A 46 -13.85 -7.28 -4.82
N TYR A 47 -13.98 -7.36 -3.49
CA TYR A 47 -14.61 -6.33 -2.66
C TYR A 47 -13.61 -5.50 -1.84
N GLY A 48 -12.32 -5.86 -1.91
CA GLY A 48 -11.22 -5.16 -1.24
C GLY A 48 -10.41 -6.05 -0.32
N THR A 49 -9.79 -5.43 0.69
CA THR A 49 -8.93 -6.10 1.68
C THR A 49 -9.65 -6.20 3.02
N ALA A 50 -9.52 -7.37 3.66
CA ALA A 50 -9.94 -7.55 5.03
C ALA A 50 -9.01 -6.80 6.00
N TYR A 51 -9.58 -6.18 7.04
CA TYR A 51 -8.81 -5.42 8.03
C TYR A 51 -7.69 -6.25 8.69
N SER A 52 -7.92 -7.56 8.85
CA SER A 52 -6.95 -8.51 9.39
C SER A 52 -5.64 -8.62 8.60
N ASN A 53 -5.61 -8.14 7.36
CA ASN A 53 -4.45 -8.22 6.48
C ASN A 53 -3.59 -6.95 6.51
N LEU A 54 -4.04 -5.86 7.14
CA LEU A 54 -3.23 -4.64 7.28
C LEU A 54 -1.89 -4.88 7.99
N PRO A 55 -1.80 -5.69 9.07
CA PRO A 55 -0.54 -5.96 9.73
C PRO A 55 0.54 -6.54 8.81
N TYR A 56 0.18 -7.18 7.68
CA TYR A 56 1.16 -7.69 6.72
C TYR A 56 1.98 -6.58 6.05
N LEU A 57 1.51 -5.33 6.04
CA LEU A 57 2.31 -4.20 5.56
C LEU A 57 3.61 -4.01 6.36
N ALA A 58 3.64 -4.42 7.62
CA ALA A 58 4.85 -4.36 8.45
C ALA A 58 5.96 -5.32 7.97
N GLU A 59 5.63 -6.28 7.10
CA GLU A 59 6.62 -7.15 6.46
C GLU A 59 7.50 -6.39 5.45
N LEU A 60 7.00 -5.28 4.90
CA LEU A 60 7.73 -4.44 3.93
C LEU A 60 8.80 -3.55 4.59
N GLU A 61 8.67 -3.25 5.88
CA GLU A 61 9.67 -2.49 6.65
C GLU A 61 10.91 -3.34 6.99
N ARG A 62 10.82 -4.67 6.85
CA ARG A 62 11.91 -5.60 7.21
C ARG A 62 12.92 -5.86 6.11
N ILE A 63 12.77 -5.27 4.92
CA ILE A 63 13.76 -5.40 3.85
C ILE A 63 14.79 -4.28 4.04
N PRO A 64 16.02 -4.58 4.53
CA PRO A 64 17.07 -3.57 4.59
C PRO A 64 17.43 -3.18 3.16
N ASN A 65 17.55 -1.87 2.97
CA ASN A 65 18.05 -1.21 1.76
C ASN A 65 19.44 -1.72 1.37
#